data_AF-A0A7Y7WKV0-F1
#
_entry.id   AF-A0A7Y7WKV0-F1
#
_cell.length_a   1.000
_cell.length_b   1.000
_cell.length_c   1.000
_cell.angle_alpha   90.00
_cell.angle_beta   90.00
_cell.angle_gamma   90.00
#
_symmetry.space_group_name_H-M   'P 1'
#
loop_
_entity.id
_entity.type
_entity.pdbx_description
1 polymer ?
#
loop_
_entity_poly.entity_id
_entity_poly.type
_entity_poly.pdbx_seq_one_letter_code
_entity_poly.pdbx_strand_id
1 'polypeptide(L)'
;MSLQHLRIEALCQQFKLDTFATDWPALAQQAAEKETSYADFLEQLLLSEDRARNERRRQALLQLSGLPAVKTVEQYDFKFASGAPQSQILELAADSTTLG
;
A
#
# COMPACT_ATOMS: atom_id res chain seq x y z
N MET A 1 14.08 21.67 1.41
CA MET A 1 13.24 21.18 0.30
C MET A 1 13.76 21.74 -1.01
N SER A 2 13.92 20.89 -2.04
CA SER A 2 14.39 21.33 -3.36
C SER A 2 13.24 21.96 -4.16
N LEU A 3 13.56 22.89 -5.08
CA LEU A 3 12.57 23.52 -5.97
C LEU A 3 11.77 22.49 -6.79
N GLN A 4 12.39 21.35 -7.12
CA GLN A 4 11.75 20.24 -7.80
C GLN A 4 10.63 19.62 -6.95
N HIS A 5 10.83 19.47 -5.64
CA HIS A 5 9.84 18.93 -4.73
C HIS A 5 8.58 19.79 -4.70
N LEU A 6 8.73 21.12 -4.61
CA LEU A 6 7.61 22.07 -4.63
C LEU A 6 6.82 22.03 -5.94
N ARG A 7 7.51 21.87 -7.08
CA ARG A 7 6.85 21.75 -8.40
C ARG A 7 6.06 20.46 -8.53
N ILE A 8 6.62 19.35 -8.05
CA ILE A 8 5.94 18.05 -8.04
C ILE A 8 4.71 18.12 -7.13
N GLU A 9 4.84 18.67 -5.94
CA GLU A 9 3.73 18.84 -4.99
C GLU A 9 2.59 19.68 -5.59
N ALA A 10 2.90 20.81 -6.24
CA ALA A 10 1.90 21.63 -6.90
C ALA A 10 1.15 20.89 -8.03
N LEU A 11 1.86 20.08 -8.83
CA LEU A 11 1.25 19.24 -9.86
C LEU A 11 0.38 18.15 -9.25
N CYS A 12 0.85 17.49 -8.18
CA CYS A 12 0.07 16.48 -7.46
C CYS A 12 -1.22 17.08 -6.91
N GLN A 13 -1.17 18.28 -6.32
CA GLN A 13 -2.36 18.99 -5.86
C GLN A 13 -3.33 19.31 -7.01
N GLN A 14 -2.82 19.79 -8.15
CA GLN A 14 -3.63 20.10 -9.33
C GLN A 14 -4.36 18.85 -9.87
N PHE A 15 -3.69 17.70 -9.90
CA PHE A 15 -4.26 16.43 -10.42
C PHE A 15 -4.92 15.56 -9.34
N LYS A 16 -5.00 16.05 -8.09
CA LYS A 16 -5.54 15.32 -6.91
C LYS A 16 -4.80 14.00 -6.63
N LEU A 17 -3.49 13.97 -6.89
CA LEU A 17 -2.62 12.81 -6.67
C LEU A 17 -2.05 12.88 -5.24
N ASP A 18 -2.94 12.73 -4.26
CA ASP A 18 -2.64 12.97 -2.84
C ASP A 18 -1.57 12.03 -2.30
N THR A 19 -1.63 10.75 -2.70
CA THR A 19 -0.70 9.71 -2.27
C THR A 19 0.63 9.87 -2.99
N PHE A 20 0.60 10.23 -4.27
CA PHE A 20 1.80 10.54 -5.06
C PHE A 20 2.65 11.64 -4.41
N ALA A 21 2.04 12.75 -3.94
CA ALA A 21 2.77 13.85 -3.31
C ALA A 21 3.58 13.41 -2.08
N THR A 22 3.08 12.40 -1.37
CA THR A 22 3.65 11.90 -0.12
C THR A 22 4.66 10.77 -0.35
N ASP A 23 4.34 9.84 -1.26
CA ASP A 23 5.06 8.57 -1.39
C ASP A 23 6.25 8.64 -2.36
N TRP A 24 6.24 9.58 -3.31
CA TRP A 24 7.27 9.64 -4.36
C TRP A 24 8.71 9.76 -3.84
N PRO A 25 9.04 10.47 -2.74
CA PRO A 25 10.42 10.55 -2.27
C PRO A 25 10.92 9.21 -1.73
N ALA A 26 10.07 8.49 -1.00
CA ALA A 26 10.40 7.19 -0.44
C ALA A 26 10.53 6.13 -1.55
N LEU A 27 9.64 6.15 -2.53
CA LEU A 27 9.71 5.26 -3.69
C LEU A 27 10.91 5.57 -4.59
N ALA A 28 11.29 6.84 -4.75
CA ALA A 28 12.47 7.23 -5.51
C ALA A 28 13.75 6.74 -4.83
N GLN A 29 13.82 6.83 -3.49
CA GLN A 29 14.93 6.30 -2.73
C GLN A 29 15.04 4.77 -2.86
N GLN A 30 13.91 4.06 -2.75
CA GLN A 30 13.88 2.60 -2.95
C GLN A 30 14.27 2.18 -4.37
N ALA A 31 13.83 2.93 -5.38
CA ALA A 31 14.21 2.67 -6.76
C ALA A 31 15.72 2.88 -6.99
N ALA A 32 16.30 3.92 -6.37
CA ALA A 32 17.74 4.16 -6.41
C ALA A 32 18.53 3.04 -5.74
N GLU A 33 18.07 2.53 -4.59
CA GLU A 33 18.72 1.44 -3.85
C GLU A 33 18.62 0.09 -4.56
N LYS A 34 17.50 -0.16 -5.25
CA LYS A 34 17.23 -1.42 -5.96
C LYS A 34 17.60 -1.37 -7.44
N GLU A 35 18.24 -0.29 -7.89
CA GLU A 35 18.55 -0.02 -9.30
C GLU A 35 17.35 -0.30 -10.23
N THR A 36 16.16 0.08 -9.78
CA THR A 36 14.91 -0.21 -10.50
C THR A 36 14.82 0.68 -11.73
N SER A 37 14.28 0.14 -12.83
CA SER A 37 14.03 0.92 -14.03
C SER A 37 13.13 2.13 -13.72
N TYR A 38 13.34 3.24 -14.43
CA TYR A 38 12.46 4.41 -14.35
C TYR A 38 11.00 4.07 -14.69
N ALA A 39 10.79 3.09 -15.59
CA ALA A 39 9.46 2.61 -15.94
C ALA A 39 8.78 1.91 -14.76
N ASP A 40 9.50 1.02 -14.07
CA ASP A 40 8.98 0.28 -12.91
C ASP A 40 8.74 1.21 -11.71
N PHE A 41 9.62 2.19 -11.51
CA PHE A 41 9.40 3.24 -10.50
C PHE A 41 8.10 4.00 -10.76
N LEU A 42 7.87 4.43 -12.01
CA LEU A 42 6.64 5.13 -12.39
C LEU A 42 5.41 4.25 -12.21
N GLU A 43 5.50 2.96 -12.59
CA GLU A 43 4.42 2.00 -12.39
C GLU A 43 4.08 1.83 -10.91
N GLN A 44 5.08 1.61 -10.05
CA GLN A 44 4.87 1.46 -8.60
C GLN A 44 4.20 2.69 -7.98
N LEU A 45 4.58 3.88 -8.44
CA LEU A 45 4.02 5.14 -7.96
C LEU A 45 2.58 5.38 -8.45
N LEU A 46 2.23 4.94 -9.67
CA LEU A 46 0.85 4.97 -10.15
C LEU A 46 -0.02 3.93 -9.43
N LEU A 47 0.53 2.75 -9.15
CA LEU A 47 -0.16 1.71 -8.39
C LEU A 47 -0.44 2.12 -6.95
N SER A 48 0.46 2.86 -6.29
CA SER A 48 0.21 3.35 -4.92
C SER A 48 -0.96 4.33 -4.88
N GLU A 49 -1.03 5.27 -5.83
CA GLU A 49 -2.13 6.22 -5.95
C GLU A 49 -3.47 5.51 -6.27
N ASP A 50 -3.49 4.57 -7.21
CA ASP A 50 -4.71 3.83 -7.56
C ASP A 50 -5.23 3.02 -6.36
N ARG A 51 -4.35 2.33 -5.64
CA ARG A 51 -4.71 1.60 -4.41
C ARG A 51 -5.33 2.53 -3.37
N ALA A 52 -4.72 3.68 -3.12
CA ALA A 52 -5.23 4.65 -2.16
C ALA A 52 -6.57 5.27 -2.58
N ARG A 53 -6.78 5.49 -3.89
CA ARG A 53 -8.08 5.96 -4.42
C ARG A 53 -9.16 4.90 -4.29
N ASN A 54 -8.84 3.66 -4.62
CA ASN A 54 -9.79 2.55 -4.53
C ASN A 54 -10.16 2.25 -3.07
N GLU A 55 -9.20 2.33 -2.15
CA GLU A 55 -9.46 2.19 -0.72
C GLU A 55 -10.40 3.29 -0.21
N ARG A 56 -10.14 4.57 -0.53
CA ARG A 56 -11.04 5.68 -0.19
C ARG A 56 -12.46 5.49 -0.75
N ARG A 57 -12.57 5.02 -1.99
CA ARG A 57 -13.88 4.71 -2.61
C ARG A 57 -14.60 3.59 -1.88
N ARG A 58 -13.90 2.49 -1.57
CA ARG A 58 -14.46 1.36 -0.81
C ARG A 58 -14.94 1.81 0.56
N GLN A 59 -14.13 2.57 1.29
CA GLN A 59 -14.50 3.13 2.59
C GLN A 59 -15.74 4.04 2.49
N ALA A 60 -15.79 4.94 1.50
CA ALA A 60 -16.96 5.80 1.29
C ALA A 60 -18.22 4.98 1.00
N LEU A 61 -18.13 3.94 0.15
CA LEU A 61 -19.27 3.06 -0.16
C LEU A 61 -19.73 2.24 1.05
N LEU A 62 -18.80 1.72 1.85
CA LEU A 62 -19.11 1.02 3.09
C LEU A 62 -19.85 1.94 4.06
N GLN A 63 -19.34 3.15 4.29
CA GLN A 63 -19.97 4.16 5.16
C GLN A 63 -21.38 4.54 4.68
N LEU A 64 -21.57 4.72 3.37
CA LEU A 64 -22.87 5.06 2.79
C LEU A 64 -23.88 3.91 2.85
N SER A 65 -23.43 2.66 2.86
CA SER A 65 -24.31 1.49 2.94
C SER A 65 -24.83 1.17 4.34
N GLY A 66 -24.35 1.87 5.38
CA GLY A 66 -24.70 1.57 6.78
C GLY A 66 -24.15 0.23 7.28
N LEU A 67 -23.30 -0.44 6.50
CA LEU A 67 -22.62 -1.68 6.89
C LEU A 67 -21.43 -1.33 7.79
N PRO A 68 -21.23 -2.02 8.92
CA PRO A 68 -20.01 -1.84 9.71
C PRO A 68 -18.81 -2.11 8.80
N ALA A 69 -17.85 -1.19 8.77
CA ALA A 69 -16.68 -1.24 7.89
C ALA A 69 -16.09 -2.66 7.91
N VAL A 70 -16.36 -3.43 6.85
CA VAL A 70 -15.86 -4.79 6.74
C VAL A 70 -14.36 -4.65 6.62
N LYS A 71 -13.66 -5.00 7.69
CA LYS A 71 -12.21 -5.17 7.72
C LYS A 71 -11.87 -6.29 6.75
N THR A 72 -11.66 -5.94 5.48
CA THR A 72 -11.07 -6.87 4.54
C THR A 72 -9.66 -7.19 5.00
N VAL A 73 -9.27 -8.45 4.88
CA VAL A 73 -8.01 -9.07 5.32
C VAL A 73 -6.75 -8.33 4.81
N GLU A 74 -6.89 -7.39 3.87
CA GLU A 74 -5.80 -6.54 3.35
C GLU A 74 -5.39 -5.41 4.32
N GLN A 75 -6.21 -5.09 5.33
CA GLN A 75 -5.85 -4.22 6.46
C GLN A 75 -5.31 -5.02 7.67
N TYR A 76 -4.82 -6.24 7.46
CA TYR A 76 -4.11 -6.96 8.52
C TYR A 76 -2.82 -6.20 8.85
N ASP A 77 -2.84 -5.49 9.97
CA ASP A 77 -1.69 -4.88 10.60
C ASP A 77 -0.76 -5.98 11.13
N PHE A 78 0.17 -6.44 10.29
CA PHE A 78 1.21 -7.38 10.73
C PHE A 78 2.20 -6.77 11.73
N LYS A 79 2.06 -5.50 12.12
CA LYS A 79 2.89 -4.86 13.16
C LYS A 79 2.22 -4.79 14.53
N PHE A 80 1.01 -5.32 14.70
CA PHE A 80 0.31 -5.33 16.00
C PHE A 80 -0.20 -6.71 16.44
N ALA A 81 0.60 -7.76 16.20
CA ALA A 81 0.41 -9.06 16.84
C ALA A 81 1.60 -9.41 17.76
N SER A 82 1.89 -8.55 18.74
CA SER A 82 2.53 -9.04 19.95
C SER A 82 1.48 -9.79 20.77
N GLY A 83 1.27 -11.09 20.51
CA GLY A 83 0.40 -11.87 21.39
C GLY A 83 -0.09 -13.26 20.98
N ALA A 84 0.33 -13.87 19.86
CA ALA A 84 0.03 -15.28 19.63
C ALA A 84 1.17 -15.98 18.86
N PRO A 85 1.66 -17.14 19.33
CA PRO A 85 2.96 -17.70 18.98
C PRO A 85 2.98 -18.26 17.56
N GLN A 86 4.07 -17.98 16.83
CA GLN A 86 4.37 -18.44 15.47
C GLN A 86 4.32 -19.97 15.29
N SER A 87 4.30 -20.74 16.39
CA SER A 87 4.33 -22.21 16.38
C SER A 87 3.05 -22.86 15.85
N GLN A 88 1.87 -22.23 15.97
CA GLN A 88 0.62 -22.84 15.47
C GLN A 88 0.40 -22.67 13.96
N ILE A 89 1.00 -21.63 13.37
CA ILE A 89 0.85 -21.36 11.93
C ILE A 89 1.79 -22.27 11.11
N LEU A 90 2.95 -22.63 11.68
CA LEU A 90 3.90 -23.57 11.06
C LEU A 90 3.40 -25.02 11.06
N GLU A 91 2.59 -25.41 12.05
CA GLU A 91 2.02 -26.77 12.13
C GLU A 91 0.98 -27.02 11.03
N LEU A 92 0.10 -26.07 10.74
CA LEU A 92 -0.90 -26.22 9.66
C LEU A 92 -0.29 -26.20 8.25
N ALA A 93 0.88 -25.57 8.06
CA ALA A 93 1.55 -25.53 6.76
C ALA A 93 2.31 -26.83 6.44
N ALA A 94 2.68 -27.60 7.47
CA ALA A 94 3.36 -28.89 7.28
C ALA A 94 2.39 -29.99 6.79
N ASP A 95 1.13 -29.95 7.24
CA ASP A 95 0.14 -31.01 6.96
C ASP A 95 -0.51 -30.94 5.57
N SER A 96 -0.33 -29.86 4.80
CA SER A 96 -0.87 -29.75 3.44
C SER A 96 0.05 -30.31 2.34
N THR A 97 1.23 -30.84 2.69
CA THR A 97 2.22 -31.34 1.70
C THR A 97 2.28 -32.88 1.62
N THR A 98 1.49 -33.62 2.41
CA THR A 98 1.54 -35.09 2.51
C THR A 98 0.30 -35.81 1.94
N LEU A 99 -0.36 -35.25 0.93
CA LEU A 99 -1.43 -35.92 0.17
C LEU A 99 -1.22 -35.82 -1.36
N GLY A 100 0.01 -36.08 -1.80
CA GLY A 100 0.36 -36.35 -3.20
C GLY A 100 1.00 -37.72 -3.35
#